data_AF-A0A0G4JRJ9-F1
#
_entry.id   AF-A0A0G4JRJ9-F1
#
_cell.length_a   1.000
_cell.length_b   1.000
_cell.length_c   1.000
_cell.angle_alpha   90.00
_cell.angle_beta   90.00
_cell.angle_gamma   90.00
#
_symmetry.space_group_name_H-M   'P 1'
#
loop_
_entity.id
_entity.type
_entity.pdbx_description
1 polymer ?
#
loop_
_entity_poly.entity_id
_entity_poly.type
_entity_poly.pdbx_seq_one_letter_code
_entity_poly.pdbx_strand_id
1 'polypeptide(L)'
;MDQRDIYARQVKLLMTALPHVAKESCFALKGGTAINLFVQDFPRLSVDIDLVYKTFMDRDTDLSAINDALMRIAESLNGSAGITAIRQENKADEKRISVNAADAQIKIEVSPVWRGLLLPPAEMPVCE
;
A
#
# COMPACT_ATOMS: atom_id res chain seq x y z
N MET A 1 -26.36 -4.87 3.73
CA MET A 1 -25.55 -3.91 2.96
C MET A 1 -25.16 -4.59 1.66
N ASP A 2 -25.29 -3.91 0.51
CA ASP A 2 -24.90 -4.47 -0.80
C ASP A 2 -23.37 -4.61 -0.84
N GLN A 3 -22.86 -5.76 -1.29
CA GLN A 3 -21.43 -6.02 -1.38
C GLN A 3 -20.72 -5.05 -2.34
N ARG A 4 -21.44 -4.51 -3.32
CA ARG A 4 -20.94 -3.45 -4.22
C ARG A 4 -20.69 -2.13 -3.50
N ASP A 5 -21.47 -1.81 -2.47
CA ASP A 5 -21.38 -0.56 -1.71
C ASP A 5 -20.16 -0.58 -0.76
N ILE A 6 -19.96 -1.69 -0.05
CA ILE A 6 -18.73 -1.93 0.76
C ILE A 6 -17.50 -1.73 -0.12
N TYR A 7 -17.57 -2.24 -1.34
CA TYR A 7 -16.45 -2.22 -2.23
C TYR A 7 -16.09 -0.85 -2.79
N ALA A 8 -17.10 -0.10 -3.20
CA ALA A 8 -16.90 1.28 -3.64
C ALA A 8 -16.22 2.13 -2.54
N ARG A 9 -16.57 1.89 -1.27
CA ARG A 9 -15.95 2.57 -0.11
C ARG A 9 -14.50 2.17 0.08
N GLN A 10 -14.17 0.88 -0.09
CA GLN A 10 -12.77 0.41 -0.04
C GLN A 10 -11.93 0.98 -1.19
N VAL A 11 -12.45 1.01 -2.42
CA VAL A 11 -11.76 1.64 -3.57
C VAL A 11 -11.54 3.13 -3.30
N LYS A 12 -12.53 3.83 -2.75
CA LYS A 12 -12.39 5.24 -2.36
C LYS A 12 -11.28 5.42 -1.31
N LEU A 13 -11.25 4.58 -0.28
CA LEU A 13 -10.19 4.63 0.74
C LEU A 13 -8.81 4.34 0.15
N LEU A 14 -8.71 3.38 -0.77
CA LEU A 14 -7.49 3.06 -1.50
C LEU A 14 -6.99 4.24 -2.32
N MET A 15 -7.87 4.89 -3.07
CA MET A 15 -7.54 6.07 -3.86
C MET A 15 -7.06 7.23 -2.99
N THR A 16 -7.65 7.39 -1.80
CA THR A 16 -7.16 8.37 -0.81
C THR A 16 -5.79 7.99 -0.25
N ALA A 17 -5.51 6.69 -0.04
CA ALA A 17 -4.26 6.24 0.56
C ALA A 17 -3.06 6.24 -0.41
N LEU A 18 -3.29 5.98 -1.70
CA LEU A 18 -2.24 5.89 -2.72
C LEU A 18 -1.26 7.08 -2.75
N PRO A 19 -1.72 8.35 -2.71
CA PRO A 19 -0.81 9.50 -2.67
C PRO A 19 0.12 9.53 -1.45
N HIS A 20 -0.29 8.96 -0.31
CA HIS A 20 0.58 8.88 0.88
C HIS A 20 1.67 7.84 0.69
N VAL A 21 1.33 6.72 0.05
CA VAL A 21 2.29 5.67 -0.31
C VAL A 21 3.27 6.17 -1.39
N ALA A 22 2.78 6.91 -2.38
CA ALA A 22 3.58 7.42 -3.50
C ALA A 22 4.70 8.40 -3.06
N LYS A 23 4.59 9.02 -1.89
CA LYS A 23 5.65 9.87 -1.30
C LYS A 23 6.90 9.05 -0.95
N GLU A 24 6.74 7.77 -0.64
CA GLU A 24 7.84 6.87 -0.29
C GLU A 24 8.41 6.22 -1.56
N SER A 25 9.34 6.93 -2.21
CA SER A 25 9.97 6.50 -3.47
C SER A 25 10.79 5.21 -3.36
N CYS A 26 11.02 4.69 -2.14
CA CYS A 26 11.68 3.41 -1.90
C CYS A 26 10.79 2.19 -2.20
N PHE A 27 9.49 2.39 -2.47
CA PHE A 27 8.56 1.31 -2.80
C PHE A 27 8.08 1.33 -4.25
N ALA A 28 7.81 0.16 -4.79
CA ALA A 28 7.05 -0.01 -6.03
C ALA A 28 5.76 -0.80 -5.75
N LEU A 29 4.67 -0.42 -6.40
CA LEU A 29 3.39 -1.12 -6.33
C LEU A 29 3.44 -2.41 -7.17
N LYS A 30 2.85 -3.49 -6.65
CA LYS A 30 2.75 -4.78 -7.35
C LYS A 30 1.38 -5.43 -7.10
N GLY A 31 1.21 -6.65 -7.61
CA GLY A 31 0.05 -7.48 -7.32
C GLY A 31 -1.22 -7.07 -8.09
N GLY A 32 -2.37 -7.56 -7.63
CA GLY A 32 -3.65 -7.38 -8.32
C GLY A 32 -4.08 -5.92 -8.41
N THR A 33 -3.84 -5.13 -7.36
CA THR A 33 -4.13 -3.69 -7.33
C THR A 33 -3.32 -2.92 -8.37
N ALA A 34 -2.03 -3.24 -8.56
CA ALA A 34 -1.22 -2.62 -9.61
C ALA A 34 -1.81 -2.89 -11.00
N ILE A 35 -2.19 -4.14 -11.25
CA ILE A 35 -2.76 -4.56 -12.54
C ILE A 35 -4.10 -3.86 -12.79
N ASN A 36 -5.00 -3.91 -11.81
CA ASN A 36 -6.36 -3.38 -11.92
C ASN A 36 -6.42 -1.86 -12.02
N LEU A 37 -5.40 -1.15 -11.53
CA LEU A 37 -5.39 0.31 -11.51
C LEU A 37 -4.54 0.92 -12.59
N PHE A 38 -3.45 0.27 -13.01
CA PHE A 38 -2.45 0.92 -13.88
C PHE A 38 -2.18 0.17 -15.18
N VAL A 39 -2.59 -1.10 -15.30
CA VAL A 39 -2.28 -1.92 -16.49
C VAL A 39 -3.53 -2.22 -17.31
N GLN A 40 -4.63 -2.61 -16.67
CA GLN A 40 -5.90 -2.90 -17.33
C GLN A 40 -7.06 -2.31 -16.54
N ASP A 41 -8.03 -1.75 -17.25
CA ASP A 41 -9.33 -1.36 -16.68
C ASP A 41 -10.17 -2.61 -16.40
N PHE A 42 -9.82 -3.28 -15.29
CA PHE A 42 -10.61 -4.38 -14.76
C PHE A 42 -11.56 -3.88 -13.67
N PRO A 43 -12.67 -4.59 -13.44
CA PRO A 43 -13.46 -4.39 -12.23
C PRO A 43 -12.49 -4.39 -11.05
N ARG A 44 -12.46 -3.30 -10.28
CA ARG A 44 -11.37 -2.94 -9.34
C ARG A 44 -11.30 -3.88 -8.16
N LEU A 45 -11.08 -5.19 -8.41
CA LEU A 45 -11.56 -6.25 -7.54
C LEU A 45 -10.65 -6.49 -6.30
N SER A 46 -9.56 -5.75 -6.24
CA SER A 46 -8.46 -5.88 -5.31
C SER A 46 -8.25 -4.51 -4.68
N VAL A 47 -8.30 -4.48 -3.35
CA VAL A 47 -8.33 -3.24 -2.55
C VAL A 47 -7.20 -3.14 -1.53
N ASP A 48 -6.23 -4.05 -1.60
CA ASP A 48 -5.03 -4.00 -0.78
C ASP A 48 -3.85 -3.44 -1.58
N ILE A 49 -2.99 -2.66 -0.94
CA ILE A 49 -1.80 -2.05 -1.55
C ILE A 49 -0.61 -2.94 -1.25
N ASP A 50 -0.20 -3.73 -2.24
CA ASP A 50 0.99 -4.57 -2.18
C ASP A 50 2.23 -3.84 -2.69
N LEU A 51 3.25 -3.74 -1.85
CA LEU A 51 4.49 -3.05 -2.14
C LEU A 51 5.69 -3.99 -2.15
N VAL A 52 6.68 -3.64 -2.96
CA VAL A 52 8.03 -4.20 -2.94
C VAL A 52 9.03 -3.09 -2.67
N TYR A 53 10.02 -3.36 -1.82
CA TYR A 53 11.12 -2.45 -1.57
C TYR A 53 12.13 -2.53 -2.71
N LYS A 54 12.51 -1.38 -3.29
CA LYS A 54 13.27 -1.31 -4.55
C LYS A 54 14.71 -1.80 -4.45
N THR A 55 15.32 -1.63 -3.28
CA THR A 55 16.74 -1.94 -3.07
C THR A 55 16.94 -3.36 -2.57
N PHE A 56 18.15 -3.90 -2.77
CA PHE A 56 18.56 -5.20 -2.25
C PHE A 56 19.94 -5.06 -1.59
N MET A 57 19.99 -4.36 -0.47
CA MET A 57 21.20 -4.22 0.35
C MET A 57 21.19 -5.28 1.46
N ASP A 58 22.05 -5.08 2.47
CA ASP A 58 22.00 -5.80 3.73
C ASP A 58 20.56 -5.86 4.29
N ARG A 59 20.19 -7.03 4.83
CA ARG A 59 18.81 -7.32 5.23
C ARG A 59 18.33 -6.38 6.32
N ASP A 60 19.12 -6.19 7.37
CA ASP A 60 18.71 -5.43 8.53
C ASP A 60 18.60 -3.95 8.19
N THR A 61 19.52 -3.47 7.35
CA THR A 61 19.50 -2.11 6.80
C THR A 61 18.20 -1.84 6.01
N ASP A 62 17.85 -2.72 5.08
CA ASP A 62 16.63 -2.54 4.28
C ASP A 62 15.36 -2.69 5.13
N LEU A 63 15.32 -3.62 6.08
CA LEU A 63 14.17 -3.78 6.97
C LEU A 63 13.97 -2.57 7.88
N SER A 64 15.06 -1.94 8.33
CA SER A 64 15.01 -0.67 9.07
C SER A 64 14.42 0.43 8.20
N ALA A 65 14.90 0.60 6.97
CA ALA A 65 14.40 1.60 6.04
C ALA A 65 12.91 1.38 5.67
N ILE A 66 12.49 0.12 5.51
CA ILE A 66 11.09 -0.25 5.30
C ILE A 66 10.23 0.17 6.50
N ASN A 67 10.69 -0.08 7.73
CA ASN A 67 9.95 0.32 8.93
C ASN A 67 9.78 1.85 9.01
N ASP A 68 10.85 2.60 8.75
CA ASP A 68 10.81 4.07 8.78
C ASP A 68 9.86 4.63 7.73
N ALA A 69 9.85 4.05 6.52
CA ALA A 69 8.93 4.44 5.46
C ALA A 69 7.47 4.11 5.82
N LEU A 70 7.21 2.94 6.40
CA LEU A 70 5.87 2.57 6.88
C LEU A 70 5.39 3.48 8.04
N MET A 71 6.31 3.93 8.90
CA MET A 71 6.02 4.92 9.94
C MET A 71 5.56 6.24 9.34
N ARG A 72 6.32 6.79 8.38
CA ARG A 72 5.95 8.03 7.68
C ARG A 72 4.63 7.92 6.92
N ILE A 73 4.36 6.78 6.27
CA ILE A 73 3.07 6.53 5.62
C ILE A 73 1.94 6.57 6.64
N ALA A 74 2.07 5.86 7.76
CA ALA A 74 1.04 5.82 8.79
C ALA A 74 0.79 7.21 9.41
N GLU A 75 1.84 7.95 9.73
CA GLU A 75 1.75 9.32 10.24
C GLU A 75 1.07 10.26 9.23
N SER A 76 1.45 10.17 7.95
CA SER A 76 0.84 10.99 6.90
C SER A 76 -0.64 10.67 6.70
N LEU A 77 -1.04 9.39 6.80
CA LEU A 77 -2.44 8.98 6.72
C LEU A 77 -3.25 9.44 7.94
N ASN A 78 -2.69 9.33 9.14
CA ASN A 78 -3.33 9.80 10.38
C ASN A 78 -3.53 11.33 10.42
N GLY A 79 -2.81 12.09 9.60
CA GLY A 79 -3.08 13.52 9.38
C GLY A 79 -4.33 13.81 8.55
N SER A 80 -4.94 12.80 7.93
CA SER A 80 -6.15 12.95 7.11
C SER A 80 -7.41 12.75 7.94
N ALA A 81 -8.37 13.67 7.81
CA ALA A 81 -9.62 13.60 8.57
C ALA A 81 -10.41 12.32 8.26
N GLY A 82 -10.83 11.61 9.31
CA GLY A 82 -11.64 10.40 9.19
C GLY A 82 -10.86 9.13 8.78
N ILE A 83 -9.52 9.17 8.80
CA ILE A 83 -8.67 8.02 8.54
C ILE A 83 -7.85 7.69 9.79
N THR A 84 -7.78 6.41 10.13
CA THR A 84 -6.90 5.85 11.15
C THR A 84 -6.01 4.77 10.55
N ALA A 85 -4.71 5.02 10.51
CA ALA A 85 -3.68 4.09 10.04
C ALA A 85 -2.89 3.51 11.22
N ILE A 86 -2.93 2.18 11.36
CA ILE A 86 -2.31 1.45 12.46
C ILE A 86 -1.28 0.48 11.88
N ARG A 87 0.00 0.66 12.25
CA ARG A 87 1.05 -0.32 11.94
C ARG A 87 0.81 -1.61 12.71
N GLN A 88 0.88 -2.73 12.03
CA GLN A 88 0.76 -4.06 12.63
C GLN A 88 2.16 -4.58 12.91
N GLU A 89 2.52 -4.64 14.19
CA GLU A 89 3.87 -5.04 14.65
C GLU A 89 3.84 -6.34 15.47
N ASN A 90 2.74 -7.12 15.37
CA ASN A 90 2.52 -8.31 16.19
C ASN A 90 3.53 -9.43 15.92
N LYS A 91 4.22 -9.38 14.78
CA LYS A 91 5.33 -10.28 14.43
C LYS A 91 6.48 -9.46 13.85
N ALA A 92 7.72 -9.87 14.11
CA ALA A 92 8.93 -9.17 13.66
C ALA A 92 8.96 -8.92 12.13
N ASP A 93 8.43 -9.87 11.36
CA ASP A 93 8.35 -9.82 9.90
C ASP A 93 7.04 -9.19 9.37
N GLU A 94 6.10 -8.80 10.22
CA GLU A 94 4.87 -8.16 9.77
C GLU A 94 5.16 -6.70 9.40
N LYS A 95 5.13 -6.40 8.09
CA LYS A 95 5.36 -5.06 7.53
C LYS A 95 4.07 -4.55 6.89
N ARG A 96 3.05 -4.36 7.73
CA ARG A 96 1.68 -4.03 7.33
C ARG A 96 1.15 -2.78 8.04
N ILE A 97 0.31 -2.03 7.34
CA ILE A 97 -0.53 -0.97 7.90
C ILE A 97 -1.99 -1.35 7.65
N SER A 98 -2.81 -1.33 8.70
CA SER A 98 -4.28 -1.35 8.58
C SER A 98 -4.77 0.09 8.49
N VAL A 99 -5.40 0.44 7.37
CA VAL A 99 -5.96 1.77 7.15
C VAL A 99 -7.48 1.66 7.25
N ASN A 100 -8.05 2.44 8.16
CA ASN A 100 -9.46 2.37 8.53
C ASN A 100 -10.12 3.73 8.28
N ALA A 101 -11.31 3.70 7.69
CA ALA A 101 -12.27 4.79 7.67
C ALA A 101 -13.55 4.35 8.41
N ALA A 102 -14.54 5.23 8.51
CA ALA A 102 -15.79 4.94 9.23
C ALA A 102 -16.52 3.68 8.75
N ASP A 103 -16.38 3.32 7.48
CA ASP A 103 -17.14 2.26 6.82
C ASP A 103 -16.31 1.39 5.86
N ALA A 104 -14.98 1.50 5.90
CA ALA A 104 -14.08 0.74 5.04
C ALA A 104 -12.74 0.49 5.72
N GLN A 105 -12.10 -0.61 5.32
CA GLN A 105 -10.75 -0.97 5.71
C GLN A 105 -9.99 -1.50 4.50
N ILE A 106 -8.72 -1.09 4.37
CA ILE A 106 -7.76 -1.63 3.41
C ILE A 106 -6.43 -1.94 4.12
N LYS A 107 -5.55 -2.68 3.46
CA LYS A 107 -4.20 -2.93 3.96
C LYS A 107 -3.14 -2.37 3.03
N ILE A 108 -2.04 -1.93 3.62
CA ILE A 108 -0.78 -1.65 2.92
C ILE A 108 0.23 -2.66 3.41
N GLU A 109 0.83 -3.42 2.51
CA GLU A 109 1.71 -4.56 2.84
C GLU A 109 3.02 -4.50 2.07
N VAL A 110 4.14 -4.73 2.76
CA VAL A 110 5.46 -4.87 2.15
C VAL A 110 5.97 -6.28 2.40
N SER A 111 6.52 -6.95 1.39
CA SER A 111 7.19 -8.24 1.62
C SER A 111 8.55 -8.02 2.31
N PRO A 112 8.82 -8.66 3.47
CA PRO A 112 10.15 -8.59 4.12
C PRO A 112 11.16 -9.55 3.48
N VAL A 113 10.70 -10.47 2.62
CA VAL A 113 11.54 -11.49 1.97
C VAL A 113 11.86 -11.07 0.54
N TRP A 114 10.85 -10.69 -0.23
CA TRP A 114 11.00 -10.32 -1.64
C TRP A 114 11.32 -8.82 -1.73
N ARG A 115 12.62 -8.52 -1.80
CA ARG A 115 13.19 -7.18 -1.99
C ARG A 115 13.95 -7.12 -3.32
N GLY A 116 14.19 -5.91 -3.82
CA GLY A 116 14.85 -5.71 -5.10
C GLY A 116 13.88 -5.85 -6.28
N LEU A 117 14.32 -5.39 -7.43
CA LEU A 117 13.53 -5.41 -8.67
C LEU A 117 14.30 -6.11 -9.78
N LEU A 118 13.60 -6.93 -10.56
CA LEU A 118 14.14 -7.50 -11.80
C LEU A 118 14.15 -6.47 -12.93
N LEU A 119 13.11 -5.64 -12.99
CA LEU A 119 12.93 -4.57 -13.98
C LEU A 119 12.65 -3.25 -13.23
N PRO A 120 13.08 -2.10 -13.77
CA PRO A 120 12.76 -0.81 -13.15
C PRO A 120 11.24 -0.60 -13.07
N PRO A 121 10.74 0.08 -12.02
CA PRO A 121 9.32 0.39 -11.93
C PRO A 121 8.97 1.48 -12.95
N ALA A 122 7.72 1.49 -13.40
CA ALA A 122 7.19 2.52 -14.29
C ALA A 122 6.19 3.40 -13.53
N GLU A 123 6.22 4.71 -13.78
CA GLU A 123 5.15 5.62 -13.39
C GLU A 123 4.07 5.58 -14.46
N MET A 124 2.82 5.38 -14.04
CA MET A 124 1.68 5.21 -14.94
C MET A 124 0.47 5.98 -14.39
N PRO A 125 -0.38 6.54 -15.25
CA PRO A 125 -1.69 7.05 -14.81
C PRO A 125 -2.60 5.87 -14.41
N VAL A 126 -3.59 6.15 -13.57
CA VAL A 126 -4.65 5.17 -13.30
C VAL A 126 -5.48 4.97 -14.58
N CYS A 127 -5.83 3.73 -14.92
CA CYS A 127 -6.72 3.39 -16.02
C CYS A 127 -8.09 4.06 -15.83
N GLU A 128 -8.65 4.54 -16.94
CA GLU A 128 -10.01 5.12 -17.00
C GLU A 128 -11.08 4.04 -16.85
#